data_AF-A0A183UPV7-F1
#
_entry.id   AF-A0A183UPV7-F1
#
_cell.length_a   1.000
_cell.length_b   1.000
_cell.length_c   1.000
_cell.angle_alpha   90.00
_cell.angle_beta   90.00
_cell.angle_gamma   90.00
#
_symmetry.space_group_name_H-M   'P 1'
#
loop_
_entity.id
_entity.type
_entity.pdbx_description
1 polymer ?
#
loop_
_entity_poly.entity_id
_entity_poly.type
_entity_poly.pdbx_seq_one_letter_code
_entity_poly.pdbx_strand_id
1 'polypeptide(L)'
;MSTTKFSNILSTFVGLMLASETVSAILNATAIGMSDAGVRLSINLRERCRMHDLNEALDDLRAVIPYAHGNSVRKLSKIATLLLAKNHIIMQANAIEDLRMIIQSMQRQLGALQQQMNRCDTNA
;
A
#
# COMPACT_ATOMS: atom_id res chain seq x y z
N MET A 1 -34.85 12.88 -26.61
CA MET A 1 -34.26 12.78 -25.25
C MET A 1 -35.20 11.91 -24.42
N SER A 2 -35.00 10.59 -24.41
CA SER A 2 -34.06 9.85 -23.55
C SER A 2 -34.74 9.30 -22.28
N THR A 3 -35.78 8.48 -22.44
CA THR A 3 -36.24 7.52 -21.41
C THR A 3 -35.55 6.15 -21.56
N THR A 4 -34.96 5.87 -22.72
CA THR A 4 -34.27 4.60 -23.01
C THR A 4 -32.90 4.47 -22.35
N LYS A 5 -32.27 5.58 -21.93
CA LYS A 5 -30.93 5.53 -21.28
C LYS A 5 -30.98 5.11 -19.82
N PHE A 6 -32.05 5.43 -19.08
CA PHE A 6 -32.17 5.05 -17.66
C PHE A 6 -32.46 3.55 -17.49
N SER A 7 -33.29 2.97 -18.37
CA SER A 7 -33.60 1.53 -18.36
C SER A 7 -32.38 0.67 -18.66
N ASN A 8 -31.50 1.11 -19.57
CA ASN A 8 -30.30 0.37 -19.93
C ASN A 8 -29.25 0.42 -18.80
N ILE A 9 -29.13 1.54 -18.07
CA ILE A 9 -28.24 1.63 -16.91
C ILE A 9 -28.74 0.75 -15.77
N LEU A 10 -30.05 0.76 -15.49
CA LEU A 10 -30.62 -0.07 -14.43
C LEU A 10 -30.54 -1.57 -14.78
N SER A 11 -30.77 -1.94 -16.03
CA SER A 11 -30.63 -3.32 -16.50
C SER A 11 -29.18 -3.80 -16.53
N THR A 12 -28.22 -2.92 -16.85
CA THR A 12 -26.79 -3.24 -16.81
C THR A 12 -26.29 -3.34 -15.36
N PHE A 13 -26.80 -2.49 -14.47
CA PHE A 13 -26.48 -2.54 -13.04
C PHE A 13 -27.05 -3.79 -12.35
N VAL A 14 -28.31 -4.15 -12.66
CA VAL A 14 -28.92 -5.42 -12.21
C VAL A 14 -28.19 -6.62 -12.81
N GLY A 15 -27.80 -6.57 -14.10
CA GLY A 15 -27.00 -7.61 -14.74
C GLY A 15 -25.60 -7.79 -14.14
N LEU A 16 -24.92 -6.69 -13.78
CA LEU A 16 -23.62 -6.72 -13.12
C LEU A 16 -23.73 -7.18 -11.65
N MET A 17 -24.84 -6.85 -10.98
CA MET A 17 -25.16 -7.32 -9.64
C MET A 17 -25.46 -8.84 -9.65
N LEU A 18 -26.11 -9.36 -10.70
CA LEU A 18 -26.36 -10.80 -10.88
C LEU A 18 -25.14 -11.59 -11.40
N ALA A 19 -24.20 -10.94 -12.08
CA ALA A 19 -22.97 -11.57 -12.58
C ALA A 19 -21.86 -11.66 -11.51
N SER A 20 -22.03 -11.00 -10.36
CA SER A 20 -21.13 -11.20 -9.23
C SER A 20 -21.44 -12.54 -8.57
N GLU A 21 -20.52 -13.49 -8.67
CA GLU A 21 -20.60 -14.81 -8.01
C GLU A 21 -20.99 -14.71 -6.52
N THR A 22 -20.71 -13.57 -5.90
CA THR A 22 -21.08 -13.23 -4.53
C THR A 22 -22.60 -13.11 -4.29
N VAL A 23 -23.38 -12.57 -5.23
CA VAL A 23 -24.84 -12.34 -5.06
C VAL A 23 -25.63 -13.63 -5.27
N SER A 24 -25.23 -14.44 -6.24
CA SER A 24 -25.80 -15.78 -6.46
C SER A 24 -25.52 -16.71 -5.26
N ALA A 25 -24.34 -16.59 -4.65
CA ALA A 25 -24.00 -17.30 -3.41
C ALA A 25 -24.82 -16.83 -2.20
N ILE A 26 -25.11 -15.54 -2.07
CA ILE A 26 -25.94 -14.97 -0.99
C ILE A 26 -27.41 -15.40 -1.11
N LEU A 27 -27.98 -15.35 -2.32
CA LEU A 27 -29.35 -15.81 -2.57
C LEU A 27 -29.52 -17.31 -2.28
N ASN A 28 -28.55 -18.14 -2.67
CA ASN A 28 -28.57 -19.58 -2.38
C ASN A 28 -28.37 -19.89 -0.88
N ALA A 29 -27.56 -19.11 -0.17
CA ALA A 29 -27.34 -19.27 1.28
C ALA A 29 -28.59 -18.95 2.11
N THR A 30 -29.51 -18.14 1.59
CA THR A 30 -30.76 -17.80 2.28
C THR A 30 -31.83 -18.89 2.11
N ALA A 31 -31.78 -19.65 1.00
CA ALA A 31 -32.72 -20.75 0.70
C ALA A 31 -32.32 -22.08 1.37
N ILE A 32 -31.04 -22.27 1.66
CA ILE A 32 -30.51 -23.46 2.33
C ILE A 32 -30.32 -23.10 3.81
N GLY A 33 -31.33 -23.39 4.64
CA GLY A 33 -31.15 -23.38 6.10
C GLY A 33 -29.84 -24.08 6.46
N MET A 34 -29.03 -23.43 7.29
CA MET A 34 -27.61 -23.66 7.61
C MET A 34 -27.12 -25.12 7.54
N SER A 35 -27.08 -25.68 6.33
CA SER A 35 -26.42 -26.96 6.08
C SER A 35 -24.93 -26.75 6.26
N ASP A 36 -24.21 -27.79 6.69
CA ASP A 36 -22.76 -27.76 6.80
C ASP A 36 -22.10 -27.23 5.50
N ALA A 37 -22.69 -27.55 4.34
CA ALA A 37 -22.27 -27.03 3.04
C ALA A 37 -22.42 -25.50 2.89
N GLY A 38 -23.51 -24.91 3.39
CA GLY A 38 -23.73 -23.46 3.36
C GLY A 38 -22.76 -22.70 4.27
N VAL A 39 -22.48 -23.26 5.46
CA VAL A 39 -21.49 -22.72 6.40
C VAL A 39 -20.09 -22.76 5.79
N ARG A 40 -19.69 -23.89 5.17
CA ARG A 40 -18.42 -24.03 4.47
C ARG A 40 -18.25 -23.02 3.34
N LEU A 41 -19.29 -22.78 2.54
CA LEU A 41 -19.25 -21.79 1.46
C LEU A 41 -19.09 -20.36 1.99
N SER A 42 -19.84 -19.98 3.03
CA SER A 42 -19.73 -18.67 3.67
C SER A 42 -18.32 -18.42 4.25
N ILE A 43 -17.73 -19.43 4.89
CA ILE A 43 -16.36 -19.36 5.41
C ILE A 43 -15.34 -19.16 4.28
N ASN A 44 -15.46 -19.93 3.19
CA ASN A 44 -14.56 -19.82 2.04
C ASN A 44 -14.66 -18.44 1.38
N LEU A 45 -15.87 -17.91 1.23
CA LEU A 45 -16.08 -16.58 0.66
C LEU A 45 -15.40 -15.50 1.53
N ARG A 46 -15.62 -15.56 2.84
CA ARG A 46 -15.01 -14.62 3.79
C ARG A 46 -13.48 -14.66 3.73
N GLU A 47 -12.90 -15.85 3.66
CA GLU A 47 -11.44 -15.99 3.60
C GLU A 47 -10.87 -15.48 2.26
N ARG A 48 -11.60 -15.65 1.15
CA ARG A 48 -11.22 -15.03 -0.14
C ARG A 48 -11.19 -13.52 -0.06
N CYS A 49 -12.21 -12.90 0.55
CA CYS A 49 -12.24 -11.45 0.77
C CYS A 49 -11.06 -11.01 1.63
N ARG A 50 -10.83 -11.67 2.78
CA ARG A 50 -9.68 -11.37 3.66
C ARG A 50 -8.34 -11.48 2.92
N MET A 51 -8.20 -12.47 2.06
CA MET A 51 -7.01 -12.66 1.23
C MET A 51 -6.87 -11.59 0.14
N HIS A 52 -7.98 -11.05 -0.38
CA HIS A 52 -7.97 -9.94 -1.33
C HIS A 52 -7.46 -8.66 -0.66
N ASP A 53 -8.04 -8.29 0.49
CA ASP A 53 -7.62 -7.12 1.28
C ASP A 53 -6.13 -7.19 1.63
N LEU A 54 -5.65 -8.38 2.03
CA LEU A 54 -4.24 -8.60 2.32
C LEU A 54 -3.35 -8.42 1.08
N ASN A 55 -3.81 -8.88 -0.09
CA ASN A 55 -3.03 -8.76 -1.32
C ASN A 55 -3.00 -7.31 -1.82
N GLU A 56 -4.09 -6.56 -1.65
CA GLU A 56 -4.18 -5.13 -1.93
C GLU A 56 -3.18 -4.35 -1.06
N ALA A 57 -3.21 -4.54 0.25
CA ALA A 57 -2.24 -3.92 1.16
C ALA A 57 -0.78 -4.29 0.83
N LEU A 58 -0.54 -5.50 0.32
CA LEU A 58 0.80 -5.92 -0.11
C LEU A 58 1.22 -5.25 -1.43
N ASP A 59 0.28 -4.94 -2.32
CA ASP A 59 0.55 -4.18 -3.54
C ASP A 59 0.80 -2.71 -3.24
N ASP A 60 0.10 -2.11 -2.28
CA ASP A 60 0.42 -0.79 -1.74
C ASP A 60 1.81 -0.77 -1.11
N LEU A 61 2.19 -1.81 -0.37
CA LEU A 61 3.55 -1.95 0.15
C LEU A 61 4.56 -2.05 -0.99
N ARG A 62 4.26 -2.75 -2.08
CA ARG A 62 5.15 -2.75 -3.25
C ARG A 62 5.37 -1.33 -3.73
N ALA A 63 4.30 -0.53 -3.89
CA ALA A 63 4.27 0.85 -4.42
C ALA A 63 5.35 1.79 -3.83
N VAL A 64 5.74 1.56 -2.58
CA VAL A 64 6.70 2.39 -1.84
C VAL A 64 8.11 1.80 -1.74
N ILE A 65 8.32 0.57 -2.24
CA ILE A 65 9.62 -0.09 -2.22
C ILE A 65 10.44 0.34 -3.46
N PRO A 66 11.67 0.85 -3.28
CA PRO A 66 12.56 1.17 -4.39
C PRO A 66 12.80 -0.05 -5.28
N TYR A 67 12.80 0.17 -6.60
CA TYR A 67 13.06 -0.86 -7.62
C TYR A 67 12.02 -1.99 -7.69
N ALA A 68 10.91 -1.89 -6.95
CA ALA A 68 9.79 -2.83 -7.05
C ALA A 68 8.86 -2.55 -8.25
N HIS A 69 9.10 -1.46 -8.99
CA HIS A 69 8.27 -0.99 -10.11
C HIS A 69 9.08 -0.77 -11.37
N GLY A 70 8.43 -1.00 -12.51
CA GLY A 70 8.95 -0.71 -13.83
C GLY A 70 8.21 -1.56 -14.87
N ASN A 71 8.01 -0.99 -16.06
CA ASN A 71 7.23 -1.58 -17.14
C ASN A 71 7.77 -2.95 -17.59
N SER A 72 9.07 -3.20 -17.33
CA SER A 72 9.78 -4.44 -17.64
C SER A 72 10.12 -5.29 -16.40
N VAL A 73 9.74 -4.85 -15.19
CA VAL A 73 10.08 -5.54 -13.93
C VAL A 73 8.93 -6.45 -13.53
N ARG A 74 9.24 -7.74 -13.36
CA ARG A 74 8.26 -8.75 -12.94
C ARG A 74 7.79 -8.47 -11.51
N LYS A 75 6.48 -8.67 -11.24
CA LYS A 75 5.88 -8.57 -9.91
C LYS A 75 6.64 -9.46 -8.90
N LEU A 76 7.09 -8.85 -7.82
CA LEU A 76 7.82 -9.51 -6.75
C LEU A 76 6.94 -10.50 -5.97
N SER A 77 7.52 -11.62 -5.55
CA SER A 77 6.85 -12.57 -4.64
C SER A 77 6.53 -11.92 -3.28
N LYS A 78 5.64 -12.53 -2.49
CA LYS A 78 5.30 -12.01 -1.14
C LYS A 78 6.54 -11.94 -0.25
N ILE A 79 7.35 -13.00 -0.26
CA ILE A 79 8.60 -13.08 0.53
C ILE A 79 9.60 -12.01 0.07
N ALA A 80 9.81 -11.87 -1.24
CA ALA A 80 10.73 -10.87 -1.77
C ALA A 80 10.30 -9.43 -1.41
N THR A 81 9.00 -9.16 -1.48
CA THR A 81 8.41 -7.87 -1.11
C THR A 81 8.69 -7.55 0.36
N LEU A 82 8.42 -8.49 1.27
CA LEU A 82 8.66 -8.29 2.71
C LEU A 82 10.15 -8.12 3.03
N LEU A 83 11.02 -8.88 2.35
CA LEU A 83 12.47 -8.76 2.54
C LEU A 83 12.99 -7.39 2.11
N LEU A 84 12.57 -6.91 0.93
CA LEU A 84 12.96 -5.60 0.42
C LEU A 84 12.39 -4.47 1.28
N ALA A 85 11.13 -4.58 1.73
CA ALA A 85 10.53 -3.62 2.65
C ALA A 85 11.37 -3.48 3.94
N LYS A 86 11.71 -4.61 4.57
CA LYS A 86 12.55 -4.62 5.78
C LYS A 86 13.89 -3.94 5.55
N ASN A 87 14.56 -4.29 4.45
CA ASN A 87 15.87 -3.73 4.14
C ASN A 87 15.78 -2.23 3.83
N HIS A 88 14.71 -1.80 3.16
CA HIS A 88 14.48 -0.39 2.85
C HIS A 88 14.30 0.44 4.14
N ILE A 89 13.53 -0.05 5.12
CA ILE A 89 13.36 0.61 6.42
C ILE A 89 14.70 0.78 7.13
N ILE A 90 15.53 -0.27 7.18
CA ILE A 90 16.86 -0.22 7.81
C ILE A 90 17.76 0.80 7.11
N MET A 91 17.78 0.78 5.77
CA MET A 91 18.56 1.73 4.97
C MET A 91 18.13 3.18 5.22
N GLN A 92 16.81 3.44 5.24
CA GLN A 92 16.29 4.78 5.53
C GLN A 92 16.65 5.24 6.95
N ALA A 93 16.56 4.37 7.95
CA ALA A 93 16.95 4.69 9.32
C ALA A 93 18.42 5.09 9.43
N ASN A 94 19.32 4.33 8.79
CA ASN A 94 20.75 4.63 8.75
C ASN A 94 21.02 5.97 8.02
N ALA A 95 20.37 6.18 6.86
CA ALA A 95 20.53 7.42 6.10
C ALA A 95 20.10 8.65 6.90
N ILE A 96 19.04 8.56 7.70
CA ILE A 96 18.61 9.65 8.59
C ILE A 96 19.67 9.96 9.65
N GLU A 97 20.29 8.93 10.23
CA GLU A 97 21.33 9.12 11.23
C GLU A 97 22.60 9.74 10.62
N ASP A 98 23.01 9.28 9.45
CA ASP A 98 24.14 9.86 8.71
C ASP A 98 23.89 11.36 8.40
N LEU A 99 22.68 11.71 7.96
CA LEU A 99 22.29 13.10 7.70
C LEU A 99 22.31 13.95 8.97
N ARG A 100 21.89 13.42 10.12
CA ARG A 100 22.01 14.11 11.42
C ARG A 100 23.47 14.38 11.78
N MET A 101 24.34 13.40 11.58
CA MET A 101 25.78 13.54 11.85
C MET A 101 26.42 14.59 10.92
N ILE A 102 26.02 14.62 9.64
CA ILE A 102 26.46 15.64 8.68
C ILE A 102 26.02 17.02 9.15
N ILE A 103 24.74 17.21 9.50
CA ILE A 103 24.22 18.50 10.00
C ILE A 103 25.00 18.97 11.24
N GLN A 104 25.25 18.08 12.21
CA GLN A 104 26.02 18.42 13.41
C GLN A 104 27.47 18.79 13.10
N SER A 105 28.10 18.14 12.12
CA SER A 105 29.45 18.51 11.69
C SER A 105 29.49 19.88 11.00
N MET A 106 28.51 20.17 10.13
CA MET A 106 28.37 21.47 9.48
C MET A 106 28.10 22.59 10.48
N GLN A 107 27.24 22.36 11.48
CA GLN A 107 26.97 23.33 12.55
C GLN A 107 28.23 23.67 13.34
N ARG A 108 29.06 22.66 13.66
CA ARG A 108 30.35 22.88 14.33
C ARG A 108 31.32 23.70 13.47
N GLN A 109 31.41 23.39 12.17
CA GLN A 109 32.25 24.14 11.23
C GLN A 109 31.80 25.59 11.09
N LEU A 110 30.49 25.84 10.95
CA LEU A 110 29.94 27.20 10.88
C LEU A 110 30.21 27.99 12.16
N GLY A 111 30.03 27.38 13.33
CA GLY A 111 30.35 28.04 14.61
C GLY A 111 31.83 28.40 14.75
N ALA A 112 32.73 27.54 14.27
CA ALA A 112 34.17 27.83 14.27
C ALA A 112 34.52 29.00 13.32
N LEU A 113 33.93 29.05 12.12
CA LEU A 113 34.12 30.15 11.17
C LEU A 113 33.59 31.48 11.72
N GLN A 114 32.44 31.48 12.38
CA GLN A 114 31.89 32.67 13.04
C GLN A 114 32.82 33.19 14.14
N GLN A 115 33.39 32.29 14.96
CA GLN A 115 34.36 32.68 15.98
C GLN A 115 35.64 33.27 15.38
N GLN A 116 36.11 32.73 14.25
CA GLN A 116 37.28 33.27 13.55
C GLN A 116 37.01 34.68 13.02
N MET A 117 35.86 34.92 12.38
CA MET A 117 35.46 36.25 11.94
C MET A 117 35.43 37.26 13.10
N ASN A 118 34.75 36.91 14.19
CA ASN A 118 34.66 37.78 15.37
C ASN A 118 36.04 38.12 15.96
N ARG A 119 37.00 37.18 15.92
CA ARG A 119 38.37 37.44 16.38
C ARG A 119 39.13 38.40 15.46
N CYS A 120 38.91 38.35 14.14
CA CYS A 120 39.54 39.29 13.22
C CYS A 120 39.03 40.73 13.43
N ASP A 121 37.73 40.89 13.71
CA ASP A 121 37.12 42.21 13.92
C ASP A 121 37.53 42.87 15.25
N THR A 122 37.84 42.08 16.29
CA THR A 122 38.29 42.62 17.59
C THR A 122 39.76 43.03 17.65
N ASN A 123 40.57 42.69 16.65
CA ASN A 123 42.02 42.94 16.63
C ASN A 123 42.43 44.07 15.66
N ALA A 124 41.47 44.81 15.10
CA ALA A 124 41.67 46.01 14.28
C ALA A 124 41.29 47.26 15.08
#